data_AF-A0A410H4X1-F1
#
_entry.id   AF-A0A410H4X1-F1
#
_cell.length_a   1.000
_cell.length_b   1.000
_cell.length_c   1.000
_cell.angle_alpha   90.00
_cell.angle_beta   90.00
_cell.angle_gamma   90.00
#
_symmetry.space_group_name_H-M   'P 1'
#
loop_
_entity.id
_entity.type
_entity.pdbx_description
1 polymer ?
#
loop_
_entity_poly.entity_id
_entity_poly.type
_entity_poly.pdbx_seq_one_letter_code
_entity_poly.pdbx_strand_id
1 'polypeptide(L)'
;MKLGIKKVHENEWLVHIGYASIRLDRFSVELLNITLEHLVALEHGQTHSTLTSYIKLGCRIRELDDAGVQLLVRGVDNQDLLKLMLVAQDETLNEVVLRNVGGILAKQLNADMANPAPPNNDEAKAAIKRVVEKMFELECQGKIEFFDKNTQYI
;
A
#
# COMPACT_ATOMS: atom_id res chain seq x y z
N MET A 1 -15.24 20.52 19.30
CA MET A 1 -15.26 19.31 18.46
C MET A 1 -14.01 18.51 18.78
N LYS A 2 -14.09 17.26 19.25
CA LYS A 2 -12.90 16.44 19.49
C LYS A 2 -12.55 15.72 18.19
N LEU A 3 -11.44 16.11 17.59
CA LEU A 3 -10.87 15.45 16.41
C LEU A 3 -9.48 14.99 16.81
N GLY A 4 -9.20 13.70 16.64
CA GLY A 4 -7.92 13.14 17.06
C GLY A 4 -7.82 11.65 16.78
N ILE A 5 -6.62 11.21 16.44
CA ILE A 5 -6.26 9.82 16.25
C ILE A 5 -5.26 9.47 17.35
N LYS A 6 -5.54 8.40 18.09
CA LYS A 6 -4.66 7.91 19.16
C LYS A 6 -4.38 6.42 18.98
N LYS A 7 -3.11 6.03 18.92
CA LYS A 7 -2.73 4.61 18.99
C LYS A 7 -3.07 4.06 20.38
N VAL A 8 -3.84 2.98 20.43
CA VAL A 8 -4.28 2.32 21.68
C VAL A 8 -3.50 1.04 21.92
N HIS A 9 -3.21 0.30 20.86
CA HIS A 9 -2.44 -0.95 20.89
C HIS A 9 -1.59 -1.09 19.61
N GLU A 10 -0.81 -2.16 19.47
CA GLU A 10 0.10 -2.36 18.33
C GLU A 10 -0.60 -2.13 16.98
N ASN A 11 -1.80 -2.70 16.80
CA ASN A 11 -2.59 -2.63 15.57
C ASN A 11 -3.98 -1.99 15.75
N GLU A 12 -4.17 -1.18 16.80
CA GLU A 12 -5.46 -0.54 17.08
C GLU A 12 -5.29 0.96 17.33
N TRP A 13 -6.09 1.75 16.61
CA TRP A 13 -6.19 3.20 16.74
C TRP A 13 -7.61 3.61 17.09
N LEU A 14 -7.73 4.50 18.06
CA LEU A 14 -8.98 5.17 18.40
C LEU A 14 -9.05 6.49 17.63
N VAL A 15 -10.06 6.60 16.77
CA VAL A 15 -10.33 7.79 15.99
C VAL A 15 -11.57 8.48 16.55
N HIS A 16 -11.43 9.76 16.90
CA HIS A 16 -12.51 10.61 17.37
C HIS A 16 -12.96 11.57 16.26
N ILE A 17 -14.23 11.53 15.90
CA ILE A 17 -14.86 12.44 14.92
C ILE A 17 -16.15 12.99 15.54
N GLY A 18 -16.09 14.23 16.04
CA GLY A 18 -17.24 14.88 16.67
C GLY A 18 -17.63 14.19 17.97
N TYR A 19 -18.78 13.51 17.98
CA TYR A 19 -19.29 12.72 19.11
C TYR A 19 -19.07 11.21 18.94
N ALA A 20 -18.58 10.77 17.77
CA ALA A 20 -18.28 9.38 17.51
C ALA A 20 -16.83 9.04 17.88
N SER A 21 -16.63 7.84 18.43
CA SER A 21 -15.31 7.26 18.64
C SER A 21 -15.30 5.86 18.04
N ILE A 22 -14.38 5.61 17.11
CA ILE A 22 -14.30 4.37 16.33
C ILE A 22 -12.91 3.76 16.52
N ARG A 23 -12.84 2.44 16.69
CA ARG A 23 -11.59 1.68 16.69
C ARG A 23 -11.31 1.21 15.27
N LEU A 24 -10.13 1.51 14.76
CA LEU A 24 -9.67 1.19 13.41
C LEU A 24 -8.32 0.46 13.46
N ASP A 25 -8.08 -0.42 12.50
CA ASP A 25 -6.77 -1.02 12.26
C ASP A 25 -5.86 -0.06 11.46
N ARG A 26 -4.58 -0.42 11.31
CA ARG A 26 -3.59 0.44 10.63
C ARG A 26 -4.02 0.75 9.20
N PHE A 27 -4.48 -0.26 8.46
CA PHE A 27 -4.96 -0.10 7.09
C PHE A 27 -6.12 0.89 6.99
N SER A 28 -7.13 0.76 7.85
CA SER A 28 -8.29 1.65 7.85
C SER A 28 -7.94 3.08 8.25
N VAL A 29 -6.95 3.27 9.13
CA VAL A 29 -6.44 4.60 9.45
C VAL A 29 -5.72 5.23 8.26
N GLU A 30 -4.89 4.47 7.55
CA GLU A 30 -4.20 4.95 6.35
C GLU A 30 -5.21 5.32 5.23
N LEU A 31 -6.24 4.48 5.03
CA LEU A 31 -7.34 4.79 4.11
C LEU A 31 -8.13 6.02 4.55
N LEU A 32 -8.39 6.18 5.85
CA LEU A 32 -9.07 7.36 6.37
C LEU A 32 -8.23 8.61 6.13
N ASN A 33 -6.93 8.57 6.41
CA ASN A 33 -6.02 9.69 6.20
C ASN A 33 -6.03 10.12 4.73
N ILE A 34 -5.90 9.16 3.82
CA ILE A 34 -6.03 9.37 2.37
C ILE A 34 -7.38 10.01 2.02
N THR A 35 -8.48 9.47 2.56
CA THR A 35 -9.83 9.96 2.23
C THR A 35 -10.02 11.40 2.71
N LEU A 36 -9.43 11.77 3.86
CA LEU A 36 -9.44 13.14 4.36
C LEU A 36 -8.59 14.06 3.47
N GLU A 37 -7.40 13.64 3.04
CA GLU A 37 -6.57 14.38 2.08
C GLU A 37 -7.34 14.65 0.77
N HIS A 38 -8.12 13.67 0.29
CA HIS A 38 -8.95 13.83 -0.91
C HIS A 38 -10.08 14.83 -0.71
N LEU A 39 -10.79 14.77 0.42
CA LEU A 39 -11.89 15.69 0.71
C LEU A 39 -11.38 17.13 0.75
N VAL A 40 -10.24 17.38 1.40
CA VAL A 40 -9.59 18.69 1.43
C VAL A 40 -9.19 19.15 0.02
N ALA A 41 -8.63 18.26 -0.80
CA ALA A 41 -8.27 18.58 -2.18
C ALA A 41 -9.50 18.94 -3.04
N LEU A 42 -10.62 18.22 -2.87
CA LEU A 42 -11.89 18.50 -3.55
C LEU A 42 -12.48 19.85 -3.14
N GLU A 43 -12.39 20.23 -1.85
CA GLU A 43 -12.79 21.55 -1.36
C GLU A 43 -11.99 22.69 -2.01
N HIS A 44 -10.74 22.41 -2.42
CA HIS A 44 -9.89 23.33 -3.15
C HIS A 44 -10.00 23.21 -4.68
N GLY A 45 -10.99 22.48 -5.19
CA GLY A 45 -11.27 22.35 -6.63
C GLY A 45 -10.34 21.39 -7.38
N GLN A 46 -9.56 20.57 -6.67
CA GLN A 46 -8.67 19.57 -7.26
C GLN A 46 -9.37 18.21 -7.36
N THR A 47 -9.18 17.50 -8.48
CA THR A 47 -9.63 16.11 -8.65
C THR A 47 -8.61 15.14 -8.07
N HIS A 48 -8.99 14.36 -7.05
CA HIS A 48 -8.12 13.35 -6.45
C HIS A 48 -8.64 11.93 -6.73
N SER A 49 -7.81 11.06 -7.31
CA SER A 49 -8.17 9.68 -7.67
C SER A 49 -7.87 8.70 -6.55
N THR A 50 -8.85 7.88 -6.16
CA THR A 50 -8.65 6.75 -5.22
C THR A 50 -7.59 5.75 -5.68
N LEU A 51 -7.39 5.61 -6.98
CA LEU A 51 -6.33 4.75 -7.53
C LEU A 51 -4.94 5.28 -7.14
N THR A 52 -4.72 6.59 -7.22
CA THR A 52 -3.44 7.23 -6.84
C THR A 52 -3.07 6.94 -5.40
N SER A 53 -4.04 6.91 -4.49
CA SER A 53 -3.79 6.60 -3.10
C SER A 53 -3.47 5.13 -2.85
N TYR A 54 -4.16 4.21 -3.54
CA TYR A 54 -3.79 2.80 -3.50
C TYR A 54 -2.39 2.56 -4.05
N ILE A 55 -1.99 3.27 -5.12
CA ILE A 55 -0.62 3.24 -5.63
C ILE A 55 0.36 3.74 -4.57
N LYS A 56 0.09 4.89 -3.93
CA LYS A 56 0.94 5.44 -2.86
C LYS A 56 1.13 4.45 -1.71
N LEU A 57 0.07 3.76 -1.30
CA LEU A 57 0.16 2.69 -0.30
C LEU A 57 0.96 1.49 -0.83
N GLY A 58 0.73 1.06 -2.07
CA GLY A 58 1.49 -0.03 -2.70
C GLY A 58 3.00 0.26 -2.80
N CYS A 59 3.39 1.51 -3.02
CA CYS A 59 4.80 1.92 -3.05
C CYS A 59 5.54 1.76 -1.70
N ARG A 60 4.81 1.56 -0.60
CA ARG A 60 5.40 1.27 0.72
C ARG A 60 6.07 -0.09 0.81
N ILE A 61 5.91 -0.96 -0.19
CA ILE A 61 6.70 -2.20 -0.30
C ILE A 61 8.21 -1.92 -0.22
N ARG A 62 8.66 -0.74 -0.68
CA ARG A 62 10.06 -0.29 -0.58
C ARG A 62 10.55 -0.05 0.85
N GLU A 63 9.62 0.14 1.78
CA GLU A 63 9.92 0.32 3.21
C GLU A 63 10.07 -1.04 3.93
N LEU A 64 9.84 -2.16 3.25
CA LEU A 64 10.00 -3.49 3.83
C LEU A 64 11.44 -4.00 3.65
N ASP A 65 11.87 -4.87 4.55
CA ASP A 65 13.09 -5.66 4.36
C ASP A 65 12.87 -6.78 3.32
N ASP A 66 13.95 -7.38 2.82
CA ASP A 66 13.86 -8.42 1.77
C ASP A 66 13.01 -9.62 2.23
N ALA A 67 13.08 -10.00 3.51
CA ALA A 67 12.26 -11.09 4.06
C ALA A 67 10.76 -10.73 4.03
N GLY A 68 10.40 -9.49 4.41
CA GLY A 68 9.04 -9.01 4.35
C GLY A 68 8.50 -8.91 2.93
N VAL A 69 9.32 -8.44 1.97
CA VAL A 69 8.94 -8.43 0.54
C VAL A 69 8.71 -9.86 0.05
N GLN A 70 9.58 -10.81 0.40
CA GLN A 70 9.41 -12.22 0.02
C GLN A 70 8.15 -12.86 0.60
N LEU A 71 7.77 -12.49 1.84
CA LEU A 71 6.51 -12.94 2.43
C LEU A 71 5.31 -12.37 1.69
N LEU A 72 5.36 -11.07 1.35
CA LEU A 72 4.31 -10.41 0.60
C LEU A 72 4.14 -11.02 -0.80
N VAL A 73 5.22 -11.11 -1.59
CA VAL A 73 5.15 -11.57 -2.98
C VAL A 73 4.71 -13.04 -3.11
N ARG A 74 4.85 -13.86 -2.05
CA ARG A 74 4.30 -15.22 -1.99
C ARG A 74 2.80 -15.25 -1.67
N GLY A 75 2.29 -14.19 -1.06
CA GLY A 75 0.90 -14.08 -0.61
C GLY A 75 -0.01 -13.31 -1.56
N VAL A 76 0.51 -12.79 -2.67
CA VAL A 76 -0.24 -12.01 -3.67
C VAL A 76 -0.16 -12.65 -5.05
N ASP A 77 -1.16 -12.40 -5.89
CA ASP A 77 -1.16 -12.88 -7.26
C ASP A 77 -0.16 -12.08 -8.13
N ASN A 78 0.55 -12.78 -9.02
CA ASN A 78 1.57 -12.18 -9.87
C ASN A 78 0.99 -11.12 -10.82
N GLN A 79 -0.24 -11.30 -11.28
CA GLN A 79 -0.93 -10.31 -12.13
C GLN A 79 -1.29 -9.05 -11.36
N ASP A 80 -1.59 -9.18 -10.06
CA ASP A 80 -1.87 -8.02 -9.22
C ASP A 80 -0.60 -7.21 -8.95
N LEU A 81 0.53 -7.91 -8.72
CA LEU A 81 1.84 -7.31 -8.57
C LEU A 81 2.31 -6.61 -9.85
N LEU A 82 2.14 -7.25 -11.00
CA LEU A 82 2.43 -6.65 -12.31
C LEU A 82 1.63 -5.36 -12.54
N LYS A 83 0.33 -5.37 -12.25
CA LYS A 83 -0.53 -4.18 -12.39
C LYS A 83 -0.08 -3.04 -11.49
N LEU A 84 0.33 -3.33 -10.25
CA LEU A 84 0.94 -2.33 -9.38
C LEU A 84 2.19 -1.73 -10.01
N MET A 85 3.13 -2.57 -10.45
CA MET A 85 4.40 -2.13 -11.07
C MET A 85 4.17 -1.27 -12.31
N LEU A 86 3.23 -1.66 -13.18
CA LEU A 86 2.89 -0.94 -14.42
C LEU A 86 2.30 0.45 -14.16
N VAL A 87 1.42 0.57 -13.15
CA VAL A 87 0.71 1.82 -12.88
C VAL A 87 1.51 2.72 -11.93
N ALA A 88 2.32 2.16 -11.04
CA ALA A 88 3.18 2.92 -10.15
C ALA A 88 4.33 3.61 -10.90
N GLN A 89 4.83 3.00 -11.98
CA GLN A 89 5.97 3.50 -12.77
C GLN A 89 7.18 3.89 -11.89
N ASP A 90 7.43 3.09 -10.85
CA ASP A 90 8.46 3.36 -9.84
C ASP A 90 9.59 2.33 -9.98
N GLU A 91 10.73 2.75 -10.50
CA GLU A 91 11.88 1.87 -10.76
C GLU A 91 12.41 1.22 -9.47
N THR A 92 12.45 1.96 -8.36
CA THR A 92 12.91 1.43 -7.08
C THR A 92 11.97 0.35 -6.56
N LEU A 93 10.65 0.56 -6.69
CA LEU A 93 9.66 -0.48 -6.36
C LEU A 93 9.89 -1.73 -7.23
N ASN A 94 10.07 -1.53 -8.54
CA ASN A 94 10.24 -2.63 -9.47
C ASN A 94 11.50 -3.46 -9.16
N GLU A 95 12.62 -2.81 -8.86
CA GLU A 95 13.86 -3.47 -8.45
C GLU A 95 13.69 -4.29 -7.17
N VAL A 96 13.05 -3.71 -6.14
CA VAL A 96 12.81 -4.38 -4.85
C VAL A 96 11.94 -5.62 -5.05
N VAL A 97 10.89 -5.51 -5.87
CA VAL A 97 10.00 -6.63 -6.20
C VAL A 97 10.75 -7.70 -6.99
N LEU A 98 11.44 -7.34 -8.06
CA LEU A 98 12.13 -8.27 -8.95
C LEU A 98 13.28 -9.02 -8.27
N ARG A 99 13.97 -8.39 -7.32
CA ARG A 99 15.01 -9.03 -6.51
C ARG A 99 14.45 -10.10 -5.57
N ASN A 100 13.21 -9.93 -5.11
CA ASN A 100 12.60 -10.75 -4.07
C ASN A 100 11.56 -11.76 -4.59
N VAL A 101 11.17 -11.67 -5.87
CA VAL A 101 10.44 -12.75 -6.54
C VAL A 101 11.38 -13.85 -7.03
N GLY A 102 10.88 -15.08 -7.14
CA GLY A 102 11.68 -16.21 -7.65
C GLY A 102 12.19 -15.96 -9.08
N GLY A 103 13.38 -16.45 -9.41
CA GLY A 103 14.07 -16.09 -10.67
C GLY A 103 13.30 -16.37 -11.97
N ILE A 104 12.39 -17.36 -12.00
CA ILE A 104 11.50 -17.60 -13.15
C ILE A 104 10.44 -16.50 -13.24
N LEU A 105 9.83 -16.17 -12.11
CA LEU A 105 8.81 -15.13 -11.98
C LEU A 105 9.36 -13.74 -12.31
N ALA A 106 10.57 -13.43 -11.86
CA ALA A 106 11.24 -12.18 -12.20
C ALA A 106 11.42 -12.00 -13.71
N LYS A 107 11.76 -13.09 -14.43
CA LYS A 107 11.89 -13.06 -15.89
C LYS A 107 10.55 -12.86 -16.59
N GLN A 108 9.49 -13.49 -16.09
CA GLN A 108 8.14 -13.33 -16.62
C GLN A 108 7.64 -11.89 -16.43
N LEU A 109 7.72 -11.36 -15.22
CA LEU A 109 7.33 -9.97 -14.91
C LEU A 109 8.09 -8.96 -15.76
N ASN A 110 9.41 -9.12 -15.92
CA ASN A 110 10.20 -8.26 -16.80
C ASN A 110 9.77 -8.33 -18.27
N ALA A 111 9.46 -9.51 -18.78
CA ALA A 111 8.99 -9.68 -20.16
C ALA A 111 7.60 -9.03 -20.34
N ASP A 112 6.70 -9.22 -19.37
CA ASP A 112 5.35 -8.66 -19.40
C ASP A 112 5.36 -7.13 -19.26
N MET A 113 6.31 -6.57 -18.50
CA MET A 113 6.53 -5.12 -18.41
C MET A 113 7.07 -4.51 -19.70
N ALA A 114 7.79 -5.26 -20.53
CA ALA A 114 8.39 -4.76 -21.76
C ALA A 114 7.36 -4.59 -22.91
N ASN A 115 6.21 -5.24 -22.83
CA ASN A 115 5.11 -5.08 -23.78
C ASN A 115 3.77 -4.87 -23.03
N PRO A 116 3.61 -3.72 -22.35
CA PRO A 116 2.51 -3.54 -21.44
C PRO A 116 1.20 -3.32 -22.19
N ALA A 117 0.19 -4.16 -21.92
CA ALA A 117 -1.19 -3.77 -22.09
C ALA A 117 -1.59 -2.95 -20.84
N PRO A 118 -1.80 -1.62 -20.93
CA PRO A 118 -2.14 -0.83 -19.76
C PRO A 118 -3.47 -1.32 -19.16
N PRO A 119 -3.50 -1.67 -17.86
CA PRO A 119 -4.73 -2.16 -17.24
C PRO A 119 -5.77 -1.04 -17.20
N ASN A 120 -7.04 -1.41 -17.28
CA ASN A 120 -8.13 -0.48 -16.98
C ASN A 120 -8.02 0.00 -15.51
N ASN A 121 -8.40 1.25 -15.24
CA ASN A 121 -8.31 1.88 -13.92
C ASN A 121 -9.03 1.07 -12.83
N ASP A 122 -10.20 0.50 -13.11
CA ASP A 122 -10.94 -0.30 -12.13
C ASP A 122 -10.24 -1.63 -11.81
N GLU A 123 -9.66 -2.27 -12.83
CA GLU A 123 -8.89 -3.51 -12.66
C GLU A 123 -7.59 -3.25 -11.91
N ALA A 124 -6.89 -2.16 -12.26
CA ALA A 124 -5.69 -1.71 -11.55
C ALA A 124 -6.01 -1.42 -10.08
N LYS A 125 -7.10 -0.69 -9.82
CA LYS A 125 -7.53 -0.38 -8.46
C LYS A 125 -7.82 -1.64 -7.64
N ALA A 126 -8.59 -2.58 -8.20
CA ALA A 126 -8.92 -3.82 -7.51
C ALA A 126 -7.68 -4.69 -7.24
N ALA A 127 -6.76 -4.76 -8.21
CA ALA A 127 -5.50 -5.47 -8.08
C ALA A 127 -4.60 -4.87 -6.99
N ILE A 128 -4.36 -3.56 -7.06
CA ILE A 128 -3.50 -2.86 -6.10
C ILE A 128 -4.12 -2.91 -4.70
N LYS A 129 -5.44 -2.79 -4.59
CA LYS A 129 -6.13 -2.96 -3.31
C LYS A 129 -5.81 -4.30 -2.66
N ARG A 130 -5.85 -5.42 -3.41
CA ARG A 130 -5.51 -6.75 -2.86
C ARG A 130 -4.06 -6.84 -2.38
N VAL A 131 -3.12 -6.25 -3.13
CA VAL A 131 -1.70 -6.18 -2.72
C VAL A 131 -1.55 -5.40 -1.42
N VAL A 132 -2.18 -4.23 -1.34
CA VAL A 132 -2.11 -3.37 -0.16
C VAL A 132 -2.77 -4.03 1.04
N GLU A 133 -3.97 -4.60 0.88
CA GLU A 133 -4.66 -5.34 1.95
C GLU A 133 -3.78 -6.48 2.48
N LYS A 134 -3.13 -7.25 1.59
CA LYS A 134 -2.23 -8.33 2.03
C LYS A 134 -1.00 -7.81 2.77
N MET A 135 -0.43 -6.70 2.31
CA MET A 135 0.72 -6.06 2.96
C MET A 135 0.36 -5.62 4.39
N PHE A 136 -0.75 -4.91 4.58
CA PHE A 136 -1.18 -4.50 5.92
C PHE A 136 -1.66 -5.68 6.77
N GLU A 137 -2.24 -6.72 6.18
CA GLU A 137 -2.58 -7.96 6.91
C GLU A 137 -1.34 -8.60 7.53
N LEU A 138 -0.24 -8.71 6.77
CA LEU A 138 1.03 -9.24 7.25
C LEU A 138 1.65 -8.35 8.34
N GLU A 139 1.55 -7.04 8.19
CA GLU A 139 2.04 -6.09 9.20
C GLU A 139 1.22 -6.18 10.49
N CYS A 140 -0.10 -6.28 10.38
CA CYS A 140 -0.99 -6.48 11.53
C CYS A 140 -0.78 -7.85 12.22
N GLN A 141 -0.12 -8.81 11.56
CA GLN A 141 0.29 -10.07 12.16
C GLN A 141 1.70 -10.02 12.76
N GLY A 142 2.39 -8.88 12.68
CA GLY A 142 3.78 -8.72 13.09
C GLY A 142 4.78 -9.50 12.22
N LYS A 143 4.37 -9.93 11.02
CA LYS A 143 5.22 -10.70 10.11
C LYS A 143 6.13 -9.83 9.25
N ILE A 144 5.75 -8.57 9.06
CA ILE A 144 6.53 -7.56 8.36
C ILE A 144 6.44 -6.25 9.14
N GLU A 145 7.40 -5.37 8.94
CA GLU A 145 7.42 -4.03 9.52
C GLU A 145 7.86 -3.02 8.47
N PHE A 146 7.28 -1.81 8.52
CA PHE A 146 7.66 -0.71 7.64
C PHE A 146 8.82 0.06 8.27
N PHE A 147 9.98 0.02 7.63
CA PHE A 147 11.16 0.78 8.01
C PHE A 147 11.13 2.16 7.35
N ASP A 148 10.91 3.21 8.14
CA ASP A 148 11.25 4.57 7.74
C ASP A 148 12.66 4.88 8.25
N LYS A 149 13.52 5.45 7.40
CA LYS A 149 14.88 5.90 7.75
C LYS A 149 14.88 6.95 8.89
N ASN A 150 13.74 7.56 9.17
CA ASN A 150 13.55 8.48 10.30
C ASN A 150 13.12 7.80 11.61
N THR A 151 12.81 6.50 11.59
CA THR A 151 12.40 5.76 12.80
C THR A 151 13.64 5.25 13.52
N GLN A 152 14.12 6.00 14.51
CA GLN A 152 15.10 5.49 15.47
C GLN A 152 14.36 4.73 16.58
N TYR A 153 14.68 3.44 16.74
CA TYR A 153 14.31 2.71 17.95
C TYR A 153 15.20 3.23 19.09
N ILE A 154 14.57 3.82 20.11
CA ILE A 154 15.22 4.27 21.36
C ILE A 154 15.22 3.10 22.34
#